data_AF-A0A7S3CCP1-F1
#
_entry.id   AF-A0A7S3CCP1-F1
#
_cell.length_a   1.000
_cell.length_b   1.000
_cell.length_c   1.000
_cell.angle_alpha   90.00
_cell.angle_beta   90.00
_cell.angle_gamma   90.00
#
_symmetry.space_group_name_H-M   'P 1'
#
loop_
_entity.id
_entity.type
_entity.pdbx_description
1 polymer ?
#
loop_
_entity_poly.entity_id
_entity_poly.type
_entity_poly.pdbx_seq_one_letter_code
_entity_poly.pdbx_strand_id
1 'polypeptide(L)'
;QVGQTYEVHWPHSAAGMCGTEWQMQTPFYDGVFCKSGIISLDPLNTFQKIGVQAQVYTIVNDETYYNDNLINGWIEYPDMDVAKYTGSTTGTTRSNEICSRFTPITWQVDRKCHMVSASSIDKLCEDMKAQKADMSDDLHAHGARELVADEFAADNHQRLH
;
A
#
# COMPACT_ATOMS: atom_id res chain seq x y z
N GLN A 1 -7.62 -4.29 15.85
CA GLN A 1 -8.32 -5.04 16.92
C GLN A 1 -9.22 -6.10 16.31
N VAL A 2 -9.52 -7.19 17.01
CA VAL A 2 -10.47 -8.23 16.52
C VAL A 2 -11.83 -7.58 16.19
N GLY A 3 -12.41 -7.97 15.06
CA GLY A 3 -13.66 -7.44 14.52
C GLY A 3 -13.54 -6.13 13.75
N GLN A 4 -12.36 -5.50 13.73
CA GLN A 4 -12.09 -4.32 12.90
C GLN A 4 -11.57 -4.73 11.51
N THR A 5 -11.73 -3.82 10.56
CA THR A 5 -11.28 -3.99 9.17
C THR A 5 -10.19 -2.96 8.86
N TYR A 6 -9.09 -3.41 8.26
CA TYR A 6 -7.96 -2.56 7.89
C TYR A 6 -7.56 -2.82 6.45
N GLU A 7 -7.19 -1.75 5.74
CA GLU A 7 -6.54 -1.85 4.44
C GLU A 7 -5.02 -1.78 4.64
N VAL A 8 -4.29 -2.75 4.12
CA VAL A 8 -2.83 -2.80 4.18
C VAL A 8 -2.29 -2.50 2.80
N HIS A 9 -1.28 -1.62 2.74
CA HIS A 9 -0.65 -1.17 1.50
C HIS A 9 0.79 -1.66 1.44
N TRP A 10 1.17 -2.22 0.29
CA TRP A 10 2.56 -2.55 -0.05
C TRP A 10 3.02 -1.71 -1.23
N PRO A 11 3.73 -0.61 -0.96
CA PRO A 11 4.40 0.19 -1.98
C PRO A 11 5.56 -0.57 -2.62
N HIS A 12 5.60 -0.53 -3.95
CA HIS A 12 6.67 -1.08 -4.77
C HIS A 12 7.28 0.03 -5.61
N SER A 13 8.60 0.12 -5.65
CA SER A 13 9.31 1.11 -6.47
C SER A 13 10.52 0.52 -7.17
N ALA A 14 10.66 0.84 -8.46
CA ALA A 14 11.88 0.56 -9.23
C ALA A 14 13.12 1.28 -8.67
N ALA A 15 12.91 2.35 -7.89
CA ALA A 15 13.98 3.08 -7.21
C ALA A 15 14.19 2.68 -5.75
N GLY A 16 13.49 1.66 -5.25
CA GLY A 16 13.57 1.20 -3.87
C GLY A 16 14.80 0.35 -3.55
N MET A 17 14.70 -0.37 -2.42
CA MET A 17 15.71 -1.31 -1.91
C MET A 17 17.10 -0.66 -1.74
N CYS A 18 17.21 0.37 -0.88
CA CYS A 18 18.50 1.02 -0.65
C CYS A 18 19.39 0.27 0.33
N GLY A 19 19.94 -0.82 -0.18
CA GLY A 19 21.25 -1.33 0.21
C GLY A 19 21.23 -2.46 1.23
N THR A 20 20.06 -2.99 1.57
CA THR A 20 19.92 -4.12 2.49
C THR A 20 18.77 -5.04 2.08
N GLU A 21 18.34 -5.97 2.96
CA GLU A 21 17.42 -7.11 2.73
C GLU A 21 15.96 -6.72 2.46
N TRP A 22 15.85 -5.75 1.56
CA TRP A 22 14.75 -5.28 0.74
C TRP A 22 13.83 -4.22 1.35
N GLN A 23 14.45 -3.47 2.26
CA GLN A 23 14.14 -2.15 2.84
C GLN A 23 12.70 -1.65 2.66
N MET A 24 11.89 -2.12 3.60
CA MET A 24 10.58 -1.60 3.97
C MET A 24 10.80 -0.48 4.98
N GLN A 25 10.13 0.65 4.82
CA GLN A 25 10.37 1.82 5.65
C GLN A 25 9.23 2.84 5.58
N THR A 26 9.24 3.71 6.58
CA THR A 26 8.40 4.90 6.65
C THR A 26 9.34 6.13 6.65
N PRO A 27 8.95 7.25 6.02
CA PRO A 27 7.76 7.47 5.21
C PRO A 27 7.86 6.89 3.79
N PHE A 28 6.69 6.69 3.16
CA PHE A 28 6.54 6.21 1.78
C PHE A 28 7.53 6.85 0.79
N TYR A 29 7.70 8.17 0.85
CA TYR A 29 8.55 8.92 -0.09
C TYR A 29 10.01 8.51 -0.04
N ASP A 30 10.53 8.22 1.15
CA ASP A 30 11.92 7.82 1.32
C ASP A 30 12.16 6.47 0.65
N GLY A 31 11.18 5.56 0.72
CA GLY A 31 11.22 4.24 0.08
C GLY A 31 11.15 4.34 -1.44
N VAL A 32 10.16 5.07 -1.95
CA VAL A 32 9.89 5.06 -3.39
C VAL A 32 10.83 5.92 -4.21
N PHE A 33 11.50 6.93 -3.62
CA PHE A 33 12.48 7.80 -4.29
C PHE A 33 13.92 7.48 -3.92
N CYS A 34 14.14 6.31 -3.32
CA CYS A 34 15.37 6.01 -2.61
C CYS A 34 16.66 6.10 -3.47
N LYS A 35 16.60 5.68 -4.73
CA LYS A 35 17.70 5.82 -5.71
C LYS A 35 17.43 6.95 -6.70
N SER A 36 18.34 7.93 -6.75
CA SER A 36 18.29 9.05 -7.68
C SER A 36 18.39 8.62 -9.14
N GLY A 37 17.69 9.33 -10.03
CA GLY A 37 17.80 9.15 -11.49
C GLY A 37 16.92 8.05 -12.09
N ILE A 38 16.15 7.32 -11.27
CA ILE A 38 15.22 6.29 -11.74
C ILE A 38 13.80 6.84 -11.92
N ILE A 39 13.31 7.60 -10.93
CA ILE A 39 12.01 8.29 -11.03
C ILE A 39 12.24 9.69 -11.59
N SER A 40 11.43 10.07 -12.58
CA SER A 40 11.41 11.41 -13.15
C SER A 40 9.98 11.97 -13.22
N LEU A 41 9.88 13.28 -13.02
CA LEU A 41 8.64 14.05 -13.24
C LEU A 41 8.62 14.75 -14.60
N ASP A 42 9.77 14.79 -15.29
CA ASP A 42 9.93 15.33 -16.63
C ASP A 42 11.11 14.64 -17.35
N PRO A 43 10.85 13.70 -18.28
CA PRO A 43 9.54 13.14 -18.61
C PRO A 43 8.96 12.34 -17.42
N LEU A 44 7.65 12.47 -17.19
CA LEU A 44 6.94 11.80 -16.10
C LEU A 44 6.95 10.28 -16.27
N ASN A 45 7.40 9.55 -15.25
CA ASN A 45 7.45 8.08 -15.29
C ASN A 45 6.93 7.37 -14.02
N THR A 46 6.37 8.13 -13.06
CA THR A 46 5.92 7.61 -11.75
C THR A 46 4.95 6.42 -11.89
N PHE A 47 4.00 6.49 -12.82
CA PHE A 47 3.00 5.43 -13.05
C PHE A 47 3.60 4.11 -13.52
N GLN A 48 4.78 4.15 -14.17
CA GLN A 48 5.47 2.95 -14.67
C GLN A 48 6.45 2.38 -13.64
N LYS A 49 6.89 3.21 -12.70
CA LYS A 49 8.00 2.90 -11.79
C LYS A 49 7.56 2.72 -10.33
N ILE A 50 6.35 3.17 -9.99
CA ILE A 50 5.77 3.09 -8.65
C ILE A 50 4.41 2.41 -8.75
N GLY A 51 4.26 1.33 -7.99
CA GLY A 51 3.03 0.57 -7.84
C GLY A 51 2.66 0.41 -6.36
N VAL A 52 1.38 0.32 -6.04
CA VAL A 52 0.92 -0.06 -4.70
C VAL A 52 -0.06 -1.21 -4.84
N GLN A 53 0.18 -2.27 -4.07
CA GLN A 53 -0.76 -3.35 -3.85
C GLN A 53 -1.51 -3.10 -2.54
N ALA A 54 -2.80 -3.36 -2.53
CA ALA A 54 -3.62 -3.18 -1.34
C ALA A 54 -4.59 -4.36 -1.15
N GLN A 55 -4.78 -4.76 0.10
CA GLN A 55 -5.79 -5.72 0.52
C GLN A 55 -6.50 -5.25 1.79
N VAL A 56 -7.76 -5.62 1.89
CA VAL A 56 -8.61 -5.33 3.05
C VAL A 56 -8.75 -6.59 3.90
N TYR A 57 -8.37 -6.51 5.18
CA TYR A 57 -8.49 -7.60 6.12
C TYR A 57 -9.46 -7.29 7.24
N THR A 58 -10.33 -8.26 7.55
CA THR A 58 -11.07 -8.31 8.81
C THR A 58 -10.31 -9.16 9.80
N ILE A 59 -9.99 -8.58 10.96
CA ILE A 59 -9.22 -9.29 11.99
C ILE A 59 -10.13 -10.24 12.77
N VAL A 60 -9.78 -11.51 12.82
CA VAL A 60 -10.52 -12.55 13.54
C VAL A 60 -9.65 -13.20 14.62
N ASN A 61 -10.29 -13.76 15.66
CA ASN A 61 -9.60 -14.54 16.68
C ASN A 61 -9.63 -16.03 16.31
N ASP A 62 -9.04 -16.37 15.17
CA ASP A 62 -9.02 -17.73 14.61
C ASP A 62 -7.68 -17.97 13.89
N GLU A 63 -6.89 -18.90 14.41
CA GLU A 63 -5.54 -19.22 13.92
C GLU A 63 -5.56 -20.01 12.60
N THR A 64 -6.71 -20.48 12.13
CA THR A 64 -6.81 -21.05 10.77
C THR A 64 -6.54 -20.00 9.68
N TYR A 65 -6.67 -18.72 10.04
CA TYR A 65 -6.35 -17.56 9.19
C TYR A 65 -4.97 -16.95 9.53
N TYR A 66 -4.07 -17.69 10.18
CA TYR A 66 -2.73 -17.22 10.48
C TYR A 66 -1.87 -17.10 9.21
N ASN A 67 -1.14 -15.99 9.11
CA ASN A 67 -0.15 -15.71 8.08
C ASN A 67 1.04 -14.97 8.71
N ASP A 68 2.23 -15.55 8.60
CA ASP A 68 3.47 -15.04 9.20
C ASP A 68 4.28 -14.12 8.25
N ASN A 69 3.74 -13.82 7.07
CA ASN A 69 4.49 -13.21 5.98
C ASN A 69 3.81 -11.98 5.39
N LEU A 70 2.86 -11.38 6.13
CA LEU A 70 2.13 -10.18 5.70
C LEU A 70 3.03 -8.99 5.38
N ILE A 71 4.25 -8.94 5.94
CA ILE A 71 5.18 -7.84 5.68
C ILE A 71 5.62 -7.86 4.20
N ASN A 72 5.85 -9.04 3.62
CA ASN A 72 6.48 -9.20 2.30
C ASN A 72 5.57 -8.93 1.10
N GLY A 73 4.27 -8.76 1.32
CA GLY A 73 3.32 -8.46 0.26
C GLY A 73 1.92 -8.94 0.58
N TRP A 74 1.03 -8.69 -0.38
CA TRP A 74 -0.33 -9.18 -0.32
C TRP A 74 -0.40 -10.72 -0.38
N ILE A 75 -1.51 -11.30 0.08
CA ILE A 75 -1.74 -12.75 -0.01
C ILE A 75 -2.44 -13.05 -1.33
N GLU A 76 -1.92 -13.97 -2.13
CA GLU A 76 -2.59 -14.40 -3.35
C GLU A 76 -3.74 -15.37 -3.01
N TYR A 77 -4.97 -15.00 -3.38
CA TYR A 77 -6.14 -15.86 -3.30
C TYR A 77 -6.61 -16.27 -4.71
N PRO A 78 -7.13 -17.49 -4.91
CA PRO A 78 -7.62 -17.93 -6.23
C PRO A 78 -8.76 -17.07 -6.78
N ASP A 79 -9.51 -16.39 -5.91
CA ASP A 79 -10.71 -15.66 -6.24
C ASP A 79 -10.58 -14.14 -6.06
N MET A 80 -9.36 -13.58 -6.01
CA MET A 80 -9.14 -12.13 -5.87
C MET A 80 -9.91 -11.31 -6.91
N ASP A 81 -10.39 -10.13 -6.50
CA ASP A 81 -11.04 -9.17 -7.40
C ASP A 81 -10.25 -7.87 -7.45
N VAL A 82 -9.24 -7.83 -8.32
CA VAL A 82 -8.25 -6.73 -8.36
C VAL A 82 -8.69 -5.62 -9.30
N ALA A 83 -9.05 -4.47 -8.73
CA ALA A 83 -9.17 -3.22 -9.48
C ALA A 83 -7.80 -2.60 -9.73
N LYS A 84 -7.57 -2.14 -10.98
CA LYS A 84 -6.33 -1.47 -11.38
C LYS A 84 -6.65 -0.07 -11.86
N TYR A 85 -5.97 0.93 -11.31
CA TYR A 85 -6.18 2.32 -11.65
C TYR A 85 -4.92 3.15 -11.37
N THR A 86 -4.85 4.36 -11.91
CA THR A 86 -3.82 5.32 -11.52
C THR A 86 -4.38 6.26 -10.46
N GLY A 87 -3.65 6.43 -9.36
CA GLY A 87 -4.03 7.29 -8.24
C GLY A 87 -2.87 8.14 -7.75
N SER A 88 -3.04 8.74 -6.57
CA SER A 88 -1.97 9.46 -5.87
C SER A 88 -1.34 8.62 -4.77
N THR A 89 -0.34 9.16 -4.10
CA THR A 89 0.12 8.66 -2.80
C THR A 89 -0.99 8.76 -1.75
N THR A 90 -0.99 7.84 -0.78
CA THR A 90 -1.89 7.84 0.38
C THR A 90 -1.45 8.83 1.45
N GLY A 91 -2.36 9.17 2.37
CA GLY A 91 -2.17 10.14 3.44
C GLY A 91 -3.21 11.27 3.45
N THR A 92 -3.49 11.83 4.63
CA THR A 92 -4.55 12.83 4.85
C THR A 92 -4.17 14.25 4.40
N THR A 93 -2.93 14.48 3.97
CA THR A 93 -2.41 15.79 3.55
C THR A 93 -2.73 16.15 2.09
N ARG A 94 -3.60 15.37 1.44
CA ARG A 94 -4.02 15.54 0.04
C ARG A 94 -5.54 15.55 -0.03
N SER A 95 -6.11 16.42 -0.86
CA SER A 95 -7.56 16.64 -0.99
C SER A 95 -7.94 16.92 -2.45
N ASN A 96 -9.21 17.22 -2.71
CA ASN A 96 -9.67 17.72 -4.02
C ASN A 96 -9.08 19.09 -4.40
N GLU A 97 -8.37 19.77 -3.47
CA GLU A 97 -7.71 21.05 -3.72
C GLU A 97 -6.18 20.91 -3.80
N ILE A 98 -5.61 19.89 -3.14
CA ILE A 98 -4.16 19.67 -3.06
C ILE A 98 -3.80 18.33 -3.69
N CYS A 99 -3.37 18.41 -4.96
CA CYS A 99 -2.86 17.26 -5.70
C CYS A 99 -1.52 16.77 -5.15
N SER A 100 -1.28 15.45 -5.24
CA SER A 100 0.05 14.91 -4.99
C SER A 100 0.99 15.25 -6.14
N ARG A 101 2.16 15.80 -5.84
CA ARG A 101 3.19 16.13 -6.85
C ARG A 101 3.72 14.91 -7.61
N PHE A 102 3.56 13.72 -7.05
CA PHE A 102 4.12 12.47 -7.56
C PHE A 102 3.05 11.57 -8.20
N THR A 103 1.90 12.15 -8.55
CA THR A 103 0.83 11.48 -9.30
C THR A 103 1.16 11.47 -10.80
N PRO A 104 0.75 10.43 -11.57
CA PRO A 104 0.06 9.22 -11.12
C PRO A 104 1.01 8.12 -10.62
N ILE A 105 0.54 7.30 -9.68
CA ILE A 105 1.12 6.00 -9.33
C ILE A 105 0.10 4.89 -9.63
N THR A 106 0.57 3.69 -9.94
CA THR A 106 -0.32 2.57 -10.28
C THR A 106 -0.82 1.87 -9.02
N TRP A 107 -2.13 1.69 -8.89
CA TRP A 107 -2.76 0.97 -7.79
C TRP A 107 -3.34 -0.37 -8.26
N GLN A 108 -3.22 -1.37 -7.39
CA GLN A 108 -3.81 -2.69 -7.52
C GLN A 108 -4.50 -3.00 -6.20
N VAL A 109 -5.82 -2.86 -6.17
CA VAL A 109 -6.61 -3.01 -4.95
C VAL A 109 -7.49 -4.23 -5.09
N ASP A 110 -7.29 -5.20 -4.21
CA ASP A 110 -8.26 -6.29 -4.07
C ASP A 110 -9.52 -5.77 -3.39
N ARG A 111 -10.64 -5.88 -4.09
CA ARG A 111 -11.95 -5.40 -3.64
C ARG A 111 -12.62 -6.39 -2.70
N LYS A 112 -12.09 -7.61 -2.56
CA LYS A 112 -12.57 -8.59 -1.58
C LYS A 112 -11.96 -8.33 -0.21
N CYS A 113 -12.81 -8.46 0.81
CA CYS A 113 -12.37 -8.48 2.20
C CYS A 113 -11.93 -9.91 2.55
N HIS A 114 -10.70 -10.04 3.05
CA HIS A 114 -10.15 -11.31 3.52
C HIS A 114 -10.15 -11.37 5.04
N MET A 115 -10.08 -12.57 5.59
CA MET A 115 -9.92 -12.76 7.03
C MET A 115 -8.45 -13.03 7.35
N VAL A 116 -7.99 -12.47 8.46
CA VAL A 116 -6.65 -12.69 8.97
C VAL A 116 -6.69 -12.80 10.50
N SER A 117 -5.88 -13.68 11.07
CA SER A 117 -5.84 -13.85 12.52
C SER A 117 -5.30 -12.58 13.21
N ALA A 118 -5.72 -12.33 14.45
CA ALA A 118 -5.15 -11.27 15.28
C ALA A 118 -3.62 -11.43 15.43
N SER A 119 -3.15 -12.66 15.63
CA SER A 119 -1.74 -13.02 15.73
C SER A 119 -0.93 -12.68 14.47
N SER A 120 -1.54 -12.68 13.28
CA SER A 120 -0.87 -12.28 12.04
C SER A 120 -0.59 -10.78 12.00
N ILE A 121 -1.52 -9.97 12.53
CA ILE A 121 -1.34 -8.51 12.62
C ILE A 121 -0.31 -8.16 13.69
N ASP A 122 -0.30 -8.90 14.80
CA ASP A 122 0.76 -8.77 15.81
C ASP A 122 2.13 -9.13 15.22
N LYS A 123 2.19 -10.21 14.43
CA LYS A 123 3.40 -10.62 13.71
C LYS A 123 3.84 -9.57 12.68
N LEU A 124 2.91 -8.99 11.92
CA LEU A 124 3.21 -7.88 11.01
C LEU A 124 3.86 -6.70 11.75
N CYS A 125 3.30 -6.31 12.91
CA CYS A 125 3.87 -5.26 13.75
C CYS A 125 5.26 -5.62 14.28
N GLU A 126 5.49 -6.89 14.65
CA GLU A 126 6.79 -7.40 15.05
C GLU A 126 7.80 -7.30 13.90
N ASP A 127 7.43 -7.73 12.70
CA ASP A 127 8.29 -7.71 11.51
C ASP A 127 8.63 -6.28 11.06
N MET A 128 7.68 -5.35 11.17
CA MET A 128 7.92 -3.92 10.95
C MET A 128 8.96 -3.36 11.93
N LYS A 129 8.85 -3.72 13.22
CA LYS A 129 9.84 -3.31 14.24
C LYS A 129 11.21 -3.94 14.04
N ALA A 130 11.27 -5.11 13.39
CA ALA A 130 12.51 -5.81 13.09
C ALA A 130 13.23 -5.26 11.85
N GLN A 131 12.58 -4.37 11.07
CA GLN A 131 13.22 -3.74 9.92
C GLN A 131 14.40 -2.87 10.34
N LYS A 132 15.42 -2.83 9.48
CA LYS A 132 16.60 -1.97 9.68
C LYS A 132 16.28 -0.48 9.57
N ALA A 133 15.31 -0.15 8.73
CA ALA A 133 14.77 1.19 8.59
C ALA A 133 13.55 1.34 9.49
N ASP A 134 13.30 2.56 9.98
CA ASP A 134 12.19 2.83 10.89
C ASP A 134 10.84 2.66 10.18
N MET A 135 9.94 1.94 10.84
CA MET A 135 8.54 1.75 10.43
C MET A 135 7.55 2.06 11.56
N SER A 136 8.00 2.70 12.64
CA SER A 136 7.20 2.93 13.84
C SER A 136 5.93 3.73 13.58
N ASP A 137 5.98 4.67 12.64
CA ASP A 137 4.84 5.48 12.20
C ASP A 137 3.75 4.66 11.48
N ASP A 138 4.06 3.46 10.98
CA ASP A 138 3.10 2.55 10.33
C ASP A 138 2.59 1.42 11.23
N LEU A 139 2.96 1.42 12.52
CA LEU A 139 2.47 0.46 13.53
C LEU A 139 1.01 0.71 13.99
N HIS A 140 0.34 1.67 13.38
CA HIS A 140 -1.05 2.01 13.66
C HIS A 140 -1.78 2.35 12.37
N ALA A 141 -3.10 2.18 12.38
CA ALA A 141 -3.90 2.53 11.23
C ALA A 141 -3.91 4.05 11.03
N HIS A 142 -3.60 4.46 9.82
CA HIS A 142 -3.78 5.84 9.37
C HIS A 142 -5.25 6.13 9.07
N GLY A 143 -5.64 7.40 9.14
CA GLY A 143 -7.00 7.82 8.84
C GLY A 143 -7.40 7.51 7.39
N ALA A 144 -8.60 6.97 7.19
CA ALA A 144 -9.20 6.87 5.87
C ALA A 144 -9.58 8.27 5.35
N ARG A 145 -9.44 8.51 4.04
CA ARG A 145 -9.86 9.74 3.39
C ARG A 145 -11.13 9.49 2.58
N GLU A 146 -11.96 10.50 2.43
CA GLU A 146 -12.99 10.52 1.39
C GLU A 146 -12.37 10.29 0.00
N LEU A 147 -13.13 9.59 -0.84
CA LEU A 147 -12.76 9.37 -2.23
C LEU A 147 -12.64 10.72 -2.94
N VAL A 148 -11.71 10.80 -3.89
CA VAL A 148 -11.62 11.97 -4.78
C VAL A 148 -12.95 12.17 -5.50
N ALA A 149 -13.37 13.42 -5.72
CA ALA A 149 -14.57 13.68 -6.49
C ALA A 149 -14.46 13.09 -7.89
N ASP A 150 -15.55 12.51 -8.41
CA ASP A 150 -15.56 11.79 -9.70
C ASP A 150 -15.02 12.64 -10.86
N GLU A 151 -15.24 13.96 -10.83
CA GLU A 151 -14.76 14.91 -11.84
C GLU A 151 -13.22 15.10 -11.84
N PHE A 152 -12.54 14.74 -10.75
CA PHE A 152 -11.09 14.78 -10.62
C PHE A 152 -10.45 13.38 -10.65
N ALA A 153 -11.26 12.32 -10.74
CA ALA A 153 -10.79 10.97 -10.92
C ALA A 153 -10.27 10.77 -12.35
N ALA A 154 -9.22 9.95 -12.50
CA ALA A 154 -8.77 9.56 -13.83
C ALA A 154 -9.87 8.75 -14.55
N ASP A 155 -10.00 8.88 -15.87
CA ASP A 155 -11.00 8.17 -16.67
C ASP A 155 -10.53 6.78 -17.14
N ASN A 156 -9.33 6.37 -16.75
CA ASN A 156 -8.68 5.13 -17.20
C ASN A 156 -9.04 3.89 -16.37
N HIS A 157 -10.10 3.94 -15.57
CA HIS A 157 -10.53 2.84 -14.71
C HIS A 157 -11.01 1.67 -15.57
N GLN A 158 -10.23 0.58 -15.64
CA GLN A 158 -10.70 -0.67 -16.23
C GLN A 158 -11.32 -1.56 -15.16
N ARG A 159 -12.65 -1.70 -15.19
CA ARG A 159 -13.35 -2.73 -14.41
C ARG A 159 -13.21 -4.05 -15.17
N LEU A 160 -12.33 -4.92 -14.68
CA LEU A 160 -12.28 -6.30 -15.14
C LEU A 160 -13.47 -7.03 -14.49
N HIS A 161 -14.41 -7.47 -15.33
CA HIS A 161 -15.57 -8.29 -14.95
C HIS A 161 -15.27 -9.76 -15.20
#